data_AF-A0A6A3LT08-F1
#
_entry.id   AF-A0A6A3LT08-F1
#
_cell.length_a   1.000
_cell.length_b   1.000
_cell.length_c   1.000
_cell.angle_alpha   90.00
_cell.angle_beta   90.00
_cell.angle_gamma   90.00
#
_symmetry.space_group_name_H-M   'P 1'
#
loop_
_entity.id
_entity.type
_entity.pdbx_description
1 polymer ?
#
loop_
_entity_poly.entity_id
_entity_poly.type
_entity_poly.pdbx_seq_one_letter_code
_entity_poly.pdbx_strand_id
1 'polypeptide(L)'
;MMLKQCKVSGDLPQQGDFLKLFEWTDDDCGKVMAIKEIDDIVHFTGSKFYVRKEILCVLEIFMNVYRNEFDKGGVVNKQFILLGSPGTGKSCILALICFYVAVHYKKPVVWLRQVVDGLHPTTTTRLFYQGKYYEWEDAKGEIYEALYYAMGSSGIDPIKCWFCLDGITLDEIMKKSWFNQYKFLATSGQFSPKREAVPFMKICLLPYWRQSDLEDFGLNHMQMLANDVDTRFFVSGGSLREFLSDDAKATVQSALDLVEKPEHAKILLTQIEIGSKTQIDRIRMQGVQDRNNVKHYVDLDKWASFVTSKLVMQHLAAMMKPTFFEKLMRIAKRMNDDRLEGVALEGYFHSSVRHQRPIRVEYCKYDNVNRRTVQDWEDIMREEVGSIEVNGFSLVKCEGGSREECVAVMESWAANPSKMDYWIPATDLCETIDAVAKWTLPGNQVRFCFLQLTKATTHKCNADVLWELAQPFVNKRLAVCYMAVLPDDPDEDKRLRFRLNPEVIMQQNVLDHIRLYVARFQVTPEKEDINDYWLHLL
;
A
#
# COMPACT_ATOMS: atom_id res chain seq x y z
N MET A 1 -15.79 25.93 -34.97
CA MET A 1 -15.65 24.80 -35.92
C MET A 1 -15.40 23.48 -35.17
N MET A 2 -14.45 23.42 -34.22
CA MET A 2 -14.17 22.21 -33.40
C MET A 2 -15.39 21.63 -32.65
N LEU A 3 -16.21 22.45 -31.99
CA LEU A 3 -17.40 21.95 -31.27
C LEU A 3 -18.38 21.21 -32.19
N LYS A 4 -18.47 21.61 -33.47
CA LYS A 4 -19.35 20.96 -34.45
C LYS A 4 -18.82 19.60 -34.93
N GLN A 5 -17.55 19.29 -34.68
CA GLN A 5 -16.90 18.03 -35.04
C GLN A 5 -16.88 17.04 -33.86
N CYS A 6 -17.34 17.46 -32.68
CA CYS A 6 -17.46 16.62 -31.51
C CYS A 6 -18.61 15.63 -31.69
N LYS A 7 -18.32 14.33 -31.52
CA LYS A 7 -19.33 13.26 -31.65
C LYS A 7 -20.01 12.93 -30.34
N VAL A 8 -19.38 13.26 -29.21
CA VAL A 8 -19.86 12.92 -27.86
C VAL A 8 -20.04 14.20 -27.07
N SER A 9 -21.29 14.55 -26.77
CA SER A 9 -21.61 15.74 -26.01
C SER A 9 -22.92 15.57 -25.25
N GLY A 10 -23.08 16.31 -24.16
CA GLY A 10 -24.29 16.31 -23.36
C GLY A 10 -24.28 17.43 -22.33
N ASP A 11 -25.27 17.41 -21.44
CA ASP A 11 -25.37 18.38 -20.36
C ASP A 11 -24.52 17.96 -19.16
N LEU A 12 -23.92 18.93 -18.47
CA LEU A 12 -23.23 18.69 -17.20
C LEU A 12 -24.24 18.49 -16.07
N PRO A 13 -23.94 17.65 -15.08
CA PRO A 13 -24.81 17.47 -13.93
C PRO A 13 -24.96 18.79 -13.16
N GLN A 14 -26.19 19.11 -12.79
CA GLN A 14 -26.53 20.34 -12.04
C GLN A 14 -26.74 20.09 -10.55
N GLN A 15 -26.79 18.81 -10.14
CA GLN A 15 -27.01 18.36 -8.77
C GLN A 15 -26.09 17.15 -8.51
N GLY A 16 -25.80 16.86 -7.24
CA GLY A 16 -24.99 15.73 -6.81
C GLY A 16 -24.09 16.07 -5.62
N ASP A 17 -23.61 15.04 -4.91
CA ASP A 17 -22.79 15.21 -3.70
C ASP A 17 -21.44 15.87 -4.00
N PHE A 18 -20.95 15.76 -5.23
CA PHE A 18 -19.71 16.43 -5.66
C PHE A 18 -19.79 17.96 -5.53
N LEU A 19 -20.99 18.57 -5.51
CA LEU A 19 -21.15 20.00 -5.26
C LEU A 19 -20.86 20.42 -3.82
N LYS A 20 -20.68 19.45 -2.91
CA LYS A 20 -20.25 19.66 -1.53
C LYS A 20 -18.79 19.29 -1.30
N LEU A 21 -18.01 19.10 -2.37
CA LEU A 21 -16.61 18.64 -2.33
C LEU A 21 -15.75 19.38 -1.29
N PHE A 22 -15.91 20.70 -1.18
CA PHE A 22 -15.15 21.54 -0.25
C PHE A 22 -15.88 21.83 1.07
N GLU A 23 -17.02 21.19 1.30
CA GLU A 23 -17.77 21.21 2.58
C GLU A 23 -17.50 19.96 3.42
N TRP A 24 -16.91 18.91 2.83
CA TRP A 24 -16.61 17.67 3.55
C TRP A 24 -15.63 17.90 4.70
N THR A 25 -15.91 17.22 5.82
CA THR A 25 -15.10 17.33 7.05
C THR A 25 -14.61 15.96 7.49
N ASP A 26 -13.86 15.94 8.60
CA ASP A 26 -13.42 14.68 9.22
C ASP A 26 -14.59 13.76 9.58
N ASP A 27 -15.79 14.31 9.83
CA ASP A 27 -17.01 13.52 10.09
C ASP A 27 -17.47 12.73 8.86
N ASP A 28 -16.97 13.05 7.67
CA ASP A 28 -17.28 12.36 6.41
C ASP A 28 -16.27 11.28 6.06
N CYS A 29 -15.15 11.17 6.77
CA CYS A 29 -14.19 10.09 6.55
C CYS A 29 -14.84 8.72 6.79
N GLY A 30 -14.59 7.76 5.89
CA GLY A 30 -15.23 6.44 5.90
C GLY A 30 -16.59 6.37 5.21
N LYS A 31 -17.16 7.52 4.81
CA LYS A 31 -18.41 7.56 4.05
C LYS A 31 -18.15 7.46 2.55
N VAL A 32 -19.19 7.03 1.82
CA VAL A 32 -19.24 7.06 0.37
C VAL A 32 -20.19 8.14 -0.11
N MET A 33 -19.73 8.94 -1.07
CA MET A 33 -20.50 10.00 -1.71
C MET A 33 -21.01 9.53 -3.07
N ALA A 34 -22.25 9.85 -3.42
CA ALA A 34 -22.81 9.47 -4.71
C ALA A 34 -22.24 10.37 -5.81
N ILE A 35 -21.60 9.75 -6.81
CA ILE A 35 -20.94 10.45 -7.92
C ILE A 35 -21.26 9.79 -9.27
N LYS A 36 -22.40 9.09 -9.35
CA LYS A 36 -22.82 8.36 -10.54
C LYS A 36 -22.90 9.27 -11.77
N GLU A 37 -23.38 10.49 -11.59
CA GLU A 37 -23.53 11.46 -12.68
C GLU A 37 -22.18 11.86 -13.31
N ILE A 38 -21.10 11.78 -12.53
CA ILE A 38 -19.73 11.98 -13.06
C ILE A 38 -19.30 10.74 -13.82
N ASP A 39 -19.52 9.55 -13.26
CA ASP A 39 -19.17 8.27 -13.88
C ASP A 39 -19.92 8.03 -15.20
N ASP A 40 -21.19 8.46 -15.29
CA ASP A 40 -21.99 8.41 -16.51
C ASP A 40 -21.40 9.26 -17.65
N ILE A 41 -20.45 10.16 -17.37
CA ILE A 41 -19.75 10.98 -18.36
C ILE A 41 -18.31 10.50 -18.58
N VAL A 42 -17.60 10.09 -17.52
CA VAL A 42 -16.16 9.78 -17.61
C VAL A 42 -15.85 8.29 -17.65
N HIS A 43 -16.76 7.45 -17.16
CA HIS A 43 -16.72 5.98 -17.20
C HIS A 43 -15.50 5.33 -16.53
N PHE A 44 -15.00 5.91 -15.44
CA PHE A 44 -13.86 5.33 -14.71
C PHE A 44 -13.87 5.58 -13.20
N THR A 45 -14.73 6.47 -12.70
CA THR A 45 -14.73 6.86 -11.29
C THR A 45 -15.55 5.88 -10.45
N GLY A 46 -16.45 5.13 -11.08
CA GLY A 46 -17.50 4.36 -10.42
C GLY A 46 -18.58 5.27 -9.86
N SER A 47 -19.69 4.69 -9.42
CA SER A 47 -20.86 5.44 -8.96
C SER A 47 -20.72 6.06 -7.55
N LYS A 48 -19.66 5.70 -6.81
CA LYS A 48 -19.45 6.09 -5.42
C LYS A 48 -18.00 6.51 -5.19
N PHE A 49 -17.80 7.50 -4.32
CA PHE A 49 -16.49 8.00 -3.94
C PHE A 49 -16.28 7.88 -2.44
N TYR A 50 -15.30 7.09 -2.01
CA TYR A 50 -14.97 6.90 -0.60
C TYR A 50 -14.09 8.03 -0.08
N VAL A 51 -14.54 8.71 0.98
CA VAL A 51 -13.85 9.88 1.55
C VAL A 51 -12.81 9.44 2.57
N ARG A 52 -11.57 9.87 2.34
CA ARG A 52 -10.44 9.64 3.24
C ARG A 52 -9.88 10.95 3.79
N LYS A 53 -9.22 10.89 4.93
CA LYS A 53 -8.55 12.04 5.54
C LYS A 53 -7.55 12.71 4.57
N GLU A 54 -6.82 11.92 3.79
CA GLU A 54 -5.85 12.44 2.81
C GLU A 54 -6.51 13.31 1.74
N ILE A 55 -7.73 12.95 1.34
CA ILE A 55 -8.48 13.67 0.31
C ILE A 55 -8.86 15.03 0.86
N LEU A 56 -9.33 15.12 2.11
CA LEU A 56 -9.65 16.38 2.77
C LEU A 56 -8.42 17.30 2.84
N CYS A 57 -7.25 16.76 3.23
CA CYS A 57 -6.01 17.54 3.25
C CYS A 57 -5.62 18.06 1.85
N VAL A 58 -5.72 17.22 0.81
CA VAL A 58 -5.45 17.64 -0.58
C VAL A 58 -6.41 18.75 -1.02
N LEU A 59 -7.71 18.62 -0.73
CA LEU A 59 -8.72 19.61 -1.07
C LEU A 59 -8.51 20.93 -0.33
N GLU A 60 -8.09 20.88 0.93
CA GLU A 60 -7.72 22.08 1.71
C GLU A 60 -6.53 22.80 1.07
N ILE A 61 -5.47 22.08 0.69
CA ILE A 61 -4.29 22.68 0.04
C ILE A 61 -4.69 23.30 -1.30
N PHE A 62 -5.50 22.60 -2.09
CA PHE A 62 -6.01 23.10 -3.36
C PHE A 62 -6.79 24.40 -3.16
N MET A 63 -7.74 24.43 -2.22
CA MET A 63 -8.49 25.65 -1.92
C MET A 63 -7.58 26.76 -1.41
N ASN A 64 -6.60 26.48 -0.57
CA ASN A 64 -5.67 27.50 -0.08
C ASN A 64 -4.84 28.14 -1.22
N VAL A 65 -4.58 27.42 -2.31
CA VAL A 65 -3.92 27.99 -3.50
C VAL A 65 -4.87 28.88 -4.29
N TYR A 66 -6.10 28.41 -4.56
CA TYR A 66 -7.00 29.05 -5.51
C TYR A 66 -8.14 29.87 -4.89
N ARG A 67 -8.23 29.98 -3.56
CA ARG A 67 -9.28 30.70 -2.83
C ARG A 67 -9.50 32.11 -3.37
N ASN A 68 -8.43 32.88 -3.56
CA ASN A 68 -8.53 34.23 -4.11
C ASN A 68 -9.10 34.27 -5.55
N GLU A 69 -8.82 33.24 -6.36
CA GLU A 69 -9.36 33.14 -7.71
C GLU A 69 -10.85 32.75 -7.73
N PHE A 70 -11.31 31.98 -6.74
CA PHE A 70 -12.71 31.63 -6.58
C PHE A 70 -13.53 32.74 -5.93
N ASP A 71 -13.05 33.31 -4.83
CA ASP A 71 -13.79 34.29 -4.02
C ASP A 71 -13.78 35.70 -4.64
N LYS A 72 -12.66 36.10 -5.23
CA LYS A 72 -12.41 37.50 -5.65
C LYS A 72 -12.22 37.66 -7.15
N GLY A 73 -12.27 36.56 -7.92
CA GLY A 73 -12.00 36.56 -9.36
C GLY A 73 -10.56 36.94 -9.72
N GLY A 74 -9.62 36.88 -8.76
CA GLY A 74 -8.21 37.11 -9.02
C GLY A 74 -7.61 36.05 -9.94
N VAL A 75 -6.46 36.37 -10.55
CA VAL A 75 -5.70 35.40 -11.35
C VAL A 75 -4.62 34.77 -10.49
N VAL A 76 -4.69 33.45 -10.30
CA VAL A 76 -3.63 32.69 -9.64
C VAL A 76 -2.76 32.03 -10.70
N ASN A 77 -1.55 32.55 -10.86
CA ASN A 77 -0.53 31.97 -11.73
C ASN A 77 0.30 30.92 -10.98
N LYS A 78 -0.39 29.87 -10.49
CA LYS A 78 0.22 28.69 -9.89
C LYS A 78 -0.36 27.43 -10.50
N GLN A 79 0.50 26.46 -10.73
CA GLN A 79 0.15 25.11 -11.16
C GLN A 79 0.05 24.20 -9.94
N PHE A 80 -0.99 23.38 -9.88
CA PHE A 80 -1.17 22.38 -8.85
C PHE A 80 -0.83 21.00 -9.40
N ILE A 81 0.11 20.32 -8.77
CA ILE A 81 0.57 18.99 -9.17
C ILE A 81 0.21 18.00 -8.08
N LEU A 82 -0.73 17.11 -8.35
CA LEU A 82 -1.12 16.00 -7.49
C LEU A 82 -0.32 14.75 -7.87
N LEU A 83 0.61 14.37 -7.00
CA LEU A 83 1.46 13.18 -7.12
C LEU A 83 0.92 12.01 -6.30
N GLY A 84 1.41 10.81 -6.58
CA GLY A 84 1.19 9.63 -5.76
C GLY A 84 1.14 8.37 -6.60
N SER A 85 1.37 7.22 -5.98
CA SER A 85 1.42 5.93 -6.67
C SER A 85 0.16 5.62 -7.49
N PRO A 86 0.23 4.77 -8.52
CA PRO A 86 -0.95 4.29 -9.23
C PRO A 86 -2.00 3.72 -8.27
N GLY A 87 -3.29 3.95 -8.54
CA GLY A 87 -4.38 3.45 -7.70
C GLY A 87 -4.70 4.23 -6.42
N THR A 88 -4.07 5.39 -6.18
CA THR A 88 -4.38 6.23 -5.00
C THR A 88 -5.66 7.06 -5.11
N GLY A 89 -6.26 7.17 -6.31
CA GLY A 89 -7.50 7.91 -6.55
C GLY A 89 -7.32 9.31 -7.15
N LYS A 90 -6.10 9.69 -7.58
CA LYS A 90 -5.79 11.02 -8.13
C LYS A 90 -6.72 11.45 -9.27
N SER A 91 -6.91 10.58 -10.26
CA SER A 91 -7.78 10.85 -11.42
C SER A 91 -9.23 11.08 -11.00
N CYS A 92 -9.71 10.36 -9.97
CA CYS A 92 -11.06 10.57 -9.43
C CYS A 92 -11.17 11.93 -8.72
N ILE A 93 -10.18 12.32 -7.91
CA ILE A 93 -10.15 13.65 -7.27
C ILE A 93 -10.12 14.76 -8.33
N LEU A 94 -9.28 14.61 -9.35
CA LEU A 94 -9.22 15.57 -10.46
C LEU A 94 -10.56 15.68 -11.18
N ALA A 95 -11.24 14.56 -11.46
CA ALA A 95 -12.58 14.57 -12.04
C ALA A 95 -13.55 15.38 -11.15
N LEU A 96 -13.63 15.09 -9.85
CA LEU A 96 -14.49 15.84 -8.92
C LEU A 96 -14.21 17.34 -8.96
N ILE A 97 -12.94 17.75 -8.95
CA ILE A 97 -12.54 19.16 -9.01
C ILE A 97 -12.92 19.80 -10.35
N CYS A 98 -12.68 19.11 -11.48
CA CYS A 98 -13.06 19.60 -12.81
C CYS A 98 -14.58 19.84 -12.91
N PHE A 99 -15.39 18.89 -12.44
CA PHE A 99 -16.86 19.04 -12.41
C PHE A 99 -17.28 20.16 -11.45
N TYR A 100 -16.71 20.23 -10.25
CA TYR A 100 -17.01 21.29 -9.29
C TYR A 100 -16.72 22.68 -9.90
N VAL A 101 -15.54 22.86 -10.50
CA VAL A 101 -15.16 24.14 -11.13
C VAL A 101 -16.08 24.50 -12.29
N ALA A 102 -16.43 23.53 -13.13
CA ALA A 102 -17.29 23.76 -14.28
C ALA A 102 -18.75 24.07 -13.90
N VAL A 103 -19.29 23.42 -12.86
CA VAL A 103 -20.70 23.52 -12.48
C VAL A 103 -20.92 24.62 -11.45
N HIS A 104 -20.17 24.60 -10.34
CA HIS A 104 -20.33 25.55 -9.23
C HIS A 104 -19.82 26.95 -9.62
N TYR A 105 -18.58 27.04 -10.11
CA TYR A 105 -17.98 28.32 -10.49
C TYR A 105 -18.25 28.74 -11.94
N LYS A 106 -18.88 27.87 -12.75
CA LYS A 106 -19.21 28.14 -14.16
C LYS A 106 -17.99 28.54 -14.99
N LYS A 107 -16.80 28.01 -14.65
CA LYS A 107 -15.55 28.28 -15.37
C LYS A 107 -15.31 27.23 -16.45
N PRO A 108 -14.75 27.59 -17.63
CA PRO A 108 -14.37 26.62 -18.64
C PRO A 108 -13.27 25.68 -18.12
N VAL A 109 -13.44 24.37 -18.34
CA VAL A 109 -12.44 23.35 -18.01
C VAL A 109 -12.09 22.57 -19.26
N VAL A 110 -10.80 22.44 -19.57
CA VAL A 110 -10.28 21.56 -20.61
C VAL A 110 -9.47 20.48 -19.91
N TRP A 111 -9.83 19.22 -20.10
CA TRP A 111 -9.22 18.10 -19.40
C TRP A 111 -8.75 17.05 -20.39
N LEU A 112 -7.43 16.83 -20.45
CA LEU A 112 -6.82 15.71 -21.15
C LEU A 112 -6.55 14.58 -20.16
N ARG A 113 -7.02 13.38 -20.48
CA ARG A 113 -6.70 12.16 -19.74
C ARG A 113 -6.01 11.15 -20.64
N GLN A 114 -4.86 10.66 -20.20
CA GLN A 114 -4.11 9.60 -20.84
C GLN A 114 -4.12 8.36 -19.95
N VAL A 115 -4.57 7.23 -20.49
CA VAL A 115 -4.53 5.93 -19.82
C VAL A 115 -3.54 5.05 -20.59
N VAL A 116 -2.38 4.82 -19.98
CA VAL A 116 -1.29 4.04 -20.58
C VAL A 116 -1.40 2.55 -20.24
N ASP A 117 -2.17 2.21 -19.20
CA ASP A 117 -2.35 0.85 -18.70
C ASP A 117 -3.51 0.15 -19.44
N GLY A 118 -3.20 -0.69 -20.43
CA GLY A 118 -4.17 -1.52 -21.17
C GLY A 118 -3.67 -1.99 -22.54
N LEU A 119 -4.39 -2.92 -23.18
CA LEU A 119 -4.11 -3.40 -24.56
C LEU A 119 -4.17 -2.26 -25.59
N HIS A 120 -4.94 -1.20 -25.30
CA HIS A 120 -5.08 -0.01 -26.14
C HIS A 120 -4.98 1.25 -25.28
N PRO A 121 -3.84 1.99 -25.31
CA PRO A 121 -3.74 3.26 -24.61
C PRO A 121 -4.75 4.24 -25.18
N THR A 122 -5.57 4.82 -24.32
CA THR A 122 -6.60 5.78 -24.72
C THR A 122 -6.25 7.15 -24.18
N THR A 123 -6.29 8.15 -25.06
CA THR A 123 -6.17 9.55 -24.69
C THR A 123 -7.44 10.27 -25.10
N THR A 124 -8.05 10.98 -24.16
CA THR A 124 -9.33 11.66 -24.37
C THR A 124 -9.21 13.10 -23.89
N THR A 125 -9.64 14.04 -24.72
CA THR A 125 -9.80 15.44 -24.35
C THR A 125 -11.27 15.73 -24.10
N ARG A 126 -11.58 16.39 -22.98
CA ARG A 126 -12.91 16.86 -22.63
C ARG A 126 -12.91 18.38 -22.45
N LEU A 127 -13.99 19.02 -22.90
CA LEU A 127 -14.27 20.42 -22.62
C LEU A 127 -15.58 20.53 -21.85
N PHE A 128 -15.54 21.17 -20.69
CA PHE A 128 -16.71 21.58 -19.93
C PHE A 128 -16.93 23.07 -20.13
N TYR A 129 -18.02 23.43 -20.81
CA TYR A 129 -18.26 24.81 -21.20
C TYR A 129 -19.76 25.10 -21.29
N GLN A 130 -20.19 26.19 -20.66
CA GLN A 130 -21.57 26.68 -20.69
C GLN A 130 -22.60 25.59 -20.31
N GLY A 131 -22.33 24.83 -19.26
CA GLY A 131 -23.23 23.78 -18.76
C GLY A 131 -23.25 22.50 -19.59
N LYS A 132 -22.36 22.36 -20.58
CA LYS A 132 -22.25 21.17 -21.43
C LYS A 132 -20.87 20.56 -21.37
N TYR A 133 -20.79 19.26 -21.66
CA TYR A 133 -19.54 18.57 -21.92
C TYR A 133 -19.41 18.20 -23.40
N TYR A 134 -18.17 18.15 -23.85
CA TYR A 134 -17.76 17.72 -25.17
C TYR A 134 -16.56 16.82 -25.03
N GLU A 135 -16.50 15.74 -25.80
CA GLU A 135 -15.45 14.74 -25.70
C GLU A 135 -14.90 14.36 -27.09
N TRP A 136 -13.58 14.19 -27.14
CA TRP A 136 -12.83 13.77 -28.32
C TRP A 136 -11.81 12.70 -27.96
N GLU A 137 -11.70 11.67 -28.80
CA GLU A 137 -10.49 10.86 -28.87
C GLU A 137 -9.33 11.75 -29.32
N ASP A 138 -8.26 11.78 -28.53
CA ASP A 138 -7.15 12.70 -28.70
C ASP A 138 -5.80 12.01 -28.47
N ALA A 139 -5.56 10.94 -29.24
CA ALA A 139 -4.38 10.08 -29.11
C ALA A 139 -3.04 10.85 -29.04
N LYS A 140 -2.96 12.02 -29.71
CA LYS A 140 -1.77 12.86 -29.76
C LYS A 140 -1.87 14.14 -28.92
N GLY A 141 -3.02 14.48 -28.35
CA GLY A 141 -3.19 15.73 -27.62
C GLY A 141 -3.41 16.97 -28.51
N GLU A 142 -3.69 16.78 -29.79
CA GLU A 142 -3.86 17.86 -30.76
C GLU A 142 -5.13 18.67 -30.48
N ILE A 143 -6.19 18.01 -29.98
CA ILE A 143 -7.43 18.71 -29.61
C ILE A 143 -7.22 19.57 -28.37
N TYR A 144 -6.51 19.06 -27.36
CA TYR A 144 -6.13 19.81 -26.18
C TYR A 144 -5.36 21.09 -26.55
N GLU A 145 -4.33 20.96 -27.38
CA GLU A 145 -3.50 22.07 -27.84
C GLU A 145 -4.31 23.08 -28.68
N ALA A 146 -5.15 22.58 -29.60
CA ALA A 146 -6.03 23.44 -30.39
C ALA A 146 -7.01 24.23 -29.52
N LEU A 147 -7.57 23.62 -28.47
CA LEU A 147 -8.44 24.31 -27.51
C LEU A 147 -7.69 25.39 -26.74
N TYR A 148 -6.43 25.13 -26.35
CA TYR A 148 -5.58 26.12 -25.68
C TYR A 148 -5.42 27.39 -26.51
N TYR A 149 -5.03 27.26 -27.77
CA TYR A 149 -4.87 28.42 -28.67
C TYR A 149 -6.20 29.08 -29.04
N ALA A 150 -7.26 28.27 -29.28
CA ALA A 150 -8.57 28.78 -29.66
C ALA A 150 -9.23 29.63 -28.58
N MET A 151 -9.03 29.31 -27.30
CA MET A 151 -9.53 30.13 -26.19
C MET A 151 -8.93 31.53 -26.25
N GLY A 152 -7.62 31.63 -26.39
CA GLY A 152 -6.91 32.91 -26.53
C GLY A 152 -7.39 33.72 -27.74
N SER A 153 -7.52 33.08 -28.91
CA SER A 153 -8.03 33.74 -30.12
C SER A 153 -9.50 34.18 -30.02
N SER A 154 -10.29 33.54 -29.13
CA SER A 154 -11.70 33.87 -28.90
C SER A 154 -11.90 34.97 -27.85
N GLY A 155 -10.81 35.61 -27.39
CA GLY A 155 -10.83 36.64 -26.36
C GLY A 155 -11.02 36.10 -24.93
N ILE A 156 -10.97 34.77 -24.75
CA ILE A 156 -10.95 34.15 -23.43
C ILE A 156 -9.48 33.96 -23.03
N ASP A 157 -9.05 34.70 -22.02
CA ASP A 157 -7.71 34.53 -21.45
C ASP A 157 -7.52 33.05 -21.02
N PRO A 158 -6.58 32.30 -21.63
CA PRO A 158 -6.34 30.90 -21.28
C PRO A 158 -6.03 30.69 -19.79
N ILE A 159 -5.51 31.72 -19.10
CA ILE A 159 -5.22 31.68 -17.67
C ILE A 159 -6.51 31.61 -16.82
N LYS A 160 -7.64 32.11 -17.37
CA LYS A 160 -8.98 32.02 -16.76
C LYS A 160 -9.67 30.68 -17.05
N CYS A 161 -9.13 29.89 -17.98
CA CYS A 161 -9.57 28.53 -18.26
C CYS A 161 -8.79 27.53 -17.40
N TRP A 162 -9.47 26.45 -17.03
CA TRP A 162 -8.90 25.38 -16.23
C TRP A 162 -8.41 24.26 -17.13
N PHE A 163 -7.16 24.38 -17.57
CA PHE A 163 -6.47 23.33 -18.32
C PHE A 163 -5.91 22.27 -17.35
N CYS A 164 -6.37 21.03 -17.49
CA CYS A 164 -6.12 19.92 -16.59
C CYS A 164 -5.51 18.74 -17.35
N LEU A 165 -4.49 18.13 -16.77
CA LEU A 165 -3.79 16.98 -17.30
C LEU A 165 -3.90 15.81 -16.32
N ASP A 166 -4.21 14.62 -16.82
CA ASP A 166 -4.35 13.39 -16.03
C ASP A 166 -3.60 12.23 -16.70
N GLY A 167 -2.74 11.54 -15.93
CA GLY A 167 -2.04 10.34 -16.37
C GLY A 167 -0.84 10.59 -17.31
N ILE A 168 -0.46 11.85 -17.52
CA ILE A 168 0.71 12.23 -18.32
C ILE A 168 1.96 12.42 -17.43
N THR A 169 3.13 12.07 -17.96
CA THR A 169 4.42 12.22 -17.28
C THR A 169 5.05 13.60 -17.53
N LEU A 170 5.98 14.02 -16.67
CA LEU A 170 6.75 15.27 -16.89
C LEU A 170 7.51 15.24 -18.22
N ASP A 171 8.12 14.10 -18.57
CA ASP A 171 8.84 13.94 -19.84
C ASP A 171 7.94 14.16 -21.06
N GLU A 172 6.70 13.65 -21.02
CA GLU A 172 5.72 13.87 -22.09
C GLU A 172 5.28 15.34 -22.16
N ILE A 173 5.04 15.99 -21.02
CA ILE A 173 4.72 17.43 -20.95
C ILE A 173 5.85 18.26 -21.58
N MET A 174 7.11 17.93 -21.26
CA MET A 174 8.28 18.62 -21.79
C MET A 174 8.43 18.40 -23.30
N LYS A 175 8.24 17.16 -23.78
CA LYS A 175 8.26 16.83 -25.22
C LYS A 175 7.18 17.61 -26.00
N LYS A 176 6.02 17.82 -25.40
CA LYS A 176 4.91 18.57 -26.00
C LYS A 176 4.99 20.09 -25.80
N SER A 177 6.00 20.58 -25.08
CA SER A 177 6.12 22.01 -24.74
C SER A 177 4.88 22.57 -23.99
N TRP A 178 4.21 21.72 -23.20
CA TRP A 178 3.00 22.08 -22.46
C TRP A 178 3.25 22.58 -21.05
N PHE A 179 4.51 22.84 -20.69
CA PHE A 179 4.90 23.20 -19.33
C PHE A 179 4.09 24.36 -18.74
N ASN A 180 3.73 25.36 -19.56
CA ASN A 180 2.93 26.53 -19.15
C ASN A 180 1.45 26.43 -19.55
N GLN A 181 0.99 25.28 -20.05
CA GLN A 181 -0.34 25.11 -20.67
C GLN A 181 -1.32 24.35 -19.77
N TYR A 182 -1.05 24.23 -18.46
CA TYR A 182 -1.96 23.59 -17.52
C TYR A 182 -1.97 24.32 -16.18
N LYS A 183 -3.09 24.19 -15.46
CA LYS A 183 -3.30 24.64 -14.09
C LYS A 183 -3.31 23.48 -13.10
N PHE A 184 -3.79 22.29 -13.50
CA PHE A 184 -3.80 21.09 -12.66
C PHE A 184 -3.16 19.92 -13.39
N LEU A 185 -2.20 19.23 -12.78
CA LEU A 185 -1.68 17.94 -13.21
C LEU A 185 -1.93 16.86 -12.15
N ALA A 186 -2.54 15.74 -12.53
CA ALA A 186 -2.57 14.52 -11.73
C ALA A 186 -1.67 13.47 -12.40
N THR A 187 -0.62 13.02 -11.70
CA THR A 187 0.34 12.06 -12.28
C THR A 187 0.86 11.08 -11.25
N SER A 188 1.12 9.85 -11.69
CA SER A 188 1.79 8.82 -10.88
C SER A 188 3.29 8.79 -11.06
N GLY A 189 3.81 9.52 -12.05
CA GLY A 189 5.23 9.52 -12.37
C GLY A 189 6.05 10.38 -11.42
N GLN A 190 7.36 10.15 -11.44
CA GLN A 190 8.34 11.03 -10.82
C GLN A 190 8.24 12.43 -11.43
N PHE A 191 8.15 13.45 -10.57
CA PHE A 191 8.03 14.84 -10.99
C PHE A 191 9.09 15.67 -10.27
N SER A 192 10.21 15.89 -10.98
CA SER A 192 11.33 16.70 -10.50
C SER A 192 11.39 18.00 -11.32
N PRO A 193 10.71 19.07 -10.90
CA PRO A 193 10.77 20.33 -11.61
C PRO A 193 12.15 20.96 -11.45
N LYS A 194 12.57 21.75 -12.44
CA LYS A 194 13.76 22.62 -12.31
C LYS A 194 13.53 23.61 -11.16
N ARG A 195 14.58 23.94 -10.41
CA ARG A 195 14.52 24.85 -9.23
C ARG A 195 13.81 26.18 -9.52
N GLU A 196 13.98 26.72 -10.73
CA GLU A 196 13.38 27.97 -11.19
C GLU A 196 11.85 27.93 -11.34
N ALA A 197 11.27 26.74 -11.54
CA ALA A 197 9.82 26.56 -11.69
C ALA A 197 9.09 26.36 -10.36
N VAL A 198 9.82 26.01 -9.29
CA VAL A 198 9.28 25.72 -7.96
C VAL A 198 8.38 26.86 -7.42
N PRO A 199 8.70 28.16 -7.59
CA PRO A 199 7.84 29.25 -7.11
C PRO A 199 6.44 29.27 -7.74
N PHE A 200 6.30 28.73 -8.95
CA PHE A 200 5.05 28.71 -9.72
C PHE A 200 4.27 27.40 -9.57
N MET A 201 4.79 26.47 -8.77
CA MET A 201 4.23 25.14 -8.60
C MET A 201 3.83 24.90 -7.15
N LYS A 202 2.72 24.18 -6.98
CA LYS A 202 2.33 23.58 -5.72
C LYS A 202 2.23 22.08 -5.93
N ILE A 203 3.26 21.37 -5.49
CA ILE A 203 3.29 19.91 -5.52
C ILE A 203 2.63 19.40 -4.23
N CYS A 204 1.70 18.48 -4.38
CA CYS A 204 0.96 17.84 -3.31
C CYS A 204 0.98 16.33 -3.51
N LEU A 205 1.36 15.57 -2.48
CA LEU A 205 1.30 14.11 -2.53
C LEU A 205 -0.10 13.62 -2.12
N LEU A 206 -0.65 12.64 -2.83
CA LEU A 206 -1.78 11.82 -2.39
C LEU A 206 -1.25 10.46 -1.93
N PRO A 207 -1.23 10.19 -0.62
CA PRO A 207 -0.74 8.92 -0.07
C PRO A 207 -1.54 7.70 -0.51
N TYR A 208 -0.88 6.54 -0.44
CA TYR A 208 -1.49 5.20 -0.51
C TYR A 208 -2.65 5.01 0.48
N TRP A 209 -3.48 4.01 0.18
CA TRP A 209 -4.56 3.59 1.06
C TRP A 209 -4.03 2.80 2.25
N ARG A 210 -4.47 3.14 3.46
CA ARG A 210 -4.17 2.31 4.63
C ARG A 210 -4.95 1.01 4.56
N GLN A 211 -4.46 0.00 5.28
CA GLN A 211 -5.19 -1.24 5.49
C GLN A 211 -6.58 -0.96 6.05
N SER A 212 -6.69 -0.14 7.11
CA SER A 212 -7.97 0.21 7.72
C SER A 212 -8.97 0.83 6.74
N ASP A 213 -8.50 1.66 5.80
CA ASP A 213 -9.36 2.27 4.78
C ASP A 213 -9.85 1.23 3.77
N LEU A 214 -8.97 0.30 3.34
CA LEU A 214 -9.34 -0.77 2.42
C LEU A 214 -10.20 -1.85 3.08
N GLU A 215 -9.99 -2.11 4.37
CA GLU A 215 -10.84 -3.01 5.16
C GLU A 215 -12.24 -2.44 5.32
N ASP A 216 -12.36 -1.19 5.76
CA ASP A 216 -13.65 -0.52 5.85
C ASP A 216 -14.34 -0.50 4.47
N PHE A 217 -13.62 -0.10 3.43
CA PHE A 217 -14.13 -0.08 2.07
C PHE A 217 -14.61 -1.47 1.59
N GLY A 218 -13.77 -2.50 1.75
CA GLY A 218 -14.06 -3.87 1.33
C GLY A 218 -15.23 -4.48 2.09
N LEU A 219 -15.23 -4.39 3.42
CA LEU A 219 -16.25 -4.99 4.28
C LEU A 219 -17.58 -4.24 4.20
N ASN A 220 -17.55 -2.91 4.38
CA ASN A 220 -18.76 -2.13 4.61
C ASN A 220 -19.39 -1.61 3.32
N HIS A 221 -18.62 -1.45 2.24
CA HIS A 221 -19.12 -0.86 0.99
C HIS A 221 -19.14 -1.82 -0.19
N MET A 222 -18.21 -2.80 -0.22
CA MET A 222 -18.15 -3.85 -1.24
C MET A 222 -18.77 -5.19 -0.79
N GLN A 223 -19.11 -5.32 0.49
CA GLN A 223 -19.67 -6.56 1.08
C GLN A 223 -18.76 -7.79 0.86
N MET A 224 -17.45 -7.58 0.84
CA MET A 224 -16.47 -8.65 0.74
C MET A 224 -16.40 -9.42 2.06
N LEU A 225 -16.02 -10.70 2.00
CA LEU A 225 -15.66 -11.45 3.19
C LEU A 225 -14.31 -10.96 3.72
N ALA A 226 -14.09 -11.04 5.04
CA ALA A 226 -12.83 -10.61 5.65
C ALA A 226 -11.60 -11.30 5.03
N ASN A 227 -11.70 -12.60 4.73
CA ASN A 227 -10.60 -13.33 4.09
C ASN A 227 -10.33 -12.84 2.65
N ASP A 228 -11.34 -12.37 1.93
CA ASP A 228 -11.17 -11.81 0.58
C ASP A 228 -10.46 -10.46 0.64
N VAL A 229 -10.80 -9.64 1.64
CA VAL A 229 -10.12 -8.38 1.92
C VAL A 229 -8.65 -8.62 2.24
N ASP A 230 -8.34 -9.56 3.15
CA ASP A 230 -6.97 -9.91 3.52
C ASP A 230 -6.16 -10.38 2.30
N THR A 231 -6.75 -11.25 1.47
CA THR A 231 -6.15 -11.78 0.24
C THR A 231 -5.88 -10.68 -0.79
N ARG A 232 -6.84 -9.76 -0.99
CA ARG A 232 -6.67 -8.62 -1.91
C ARG A 232 -5.65 -7.62 -1.38
N PHE A 233 -5.60 -7.40 -0.07
CA PHE A 233 -4.62 -6.51 0.56
C PHE A 233 -3.20 -7.06 0.46
N PHE A 234 -3.02 -8.37 0.68
CA PHE A 234 -1.75 -9.10 0.55
C PHE A 234 -1.05 -8.80 -0.78
N VAL A 235 -1.82 -8.73 -1.87
CA VAL A 235 -1.32 -8.42 -3.21
C VAL A 235 -1.19 -6.91 -3.43
N SER A 236 -2.26 -6.15 -3.16
CA SER A 236 -2.38 -4.75 -3.59
C SER A 236 -1.56 -3.73 -2.79
N GLY A 237 -1.26 -4.01 -1.52
CA GLY A 237 -0.44 -3.13 -0.67
C GLY A 237 -0.94 -1.68 -0.59
N GLY A 238 -2.23 -1.41 -0.57
CA GLY A 238 -2.72 -0.02 -0.49
C GLY A 238 -2.89 0.71 -1.83
N SER A 239 -2.82 -0.02 -2.95
CA SER A 239 -3.36 0.44 -4.23
C SER A 239 -4.82 0.00 -4.36
N LEU A 240 -5.78 0.94 -4.36
CA LEU A 240 -7.19 0.59 -4.57
C LEU A 240 -7.42 -0.06 -5.93
N ARG A 241 -6.66 0.35 -6.95
CA ARG A 241 -6.75 -0.22 -8.30
C ARG A 241 -6.42 -1.72 -8.30
N GLU A 242 -5.31 -2.09 -7.66
CA GLU A 242 -4.94 -3.50 -7.57
C GLU A 242 -5.85 -4.25 -6.57
N PHE A 243 -6.33 -3.59 -5.51
CA PHE A 243 -7.28 -4.19 -4.57
C PHE A 243 -8.58 -4.63 -5.25
N LEU A 244 -9.09 -3.80 -6.16
CA LEU A 244 -10.31 -4.06 -6.92
C LEU A 244 -10.14 -4.99 -8.13
N SER A 245 -8.90 -5.33 -8.50
CA SER A 245 -8.61 -6.10 -9.72
C SER A 245 -8.53 -7.60 -9.42
N ASP A 246 -9.16 -8.42 -10.24
CA ASP A 246 -9.01 -9.87 -10.17
C ASP A 246 -7.66 -10.34 -10.75
N ASP A 247 -7.07 -9.54 -11.65
CA ASP A 247 -5.76 -9.79 -12.27
C ASP A 247 -4.59 -9.15 -11.51
N ALA A 248 -4.84 -8.67 -10.28
CA ALA A 248 -3.86 -7.95 -9.47
C ALA A 248 -2.56 -8.73 -9.28
N LYS A 249 -2.66 -10.05 -9.02
CA LYS A 249 -1.48 -10.91 -8.78
C LYS A 249 -0.57 -10.97 -10.01
N ALA A 250 -1.12 -11.17 -11.20
CA ALA A 250 -0.36 -11.20 -12.45
C ALA A 250 0.26 -9.83 -12.77
N THR A 251 -0.49 -8.75 -12.49
CA THR A 251 -0.05 -7.38 -12.70
C THR A 251 1.11 -6.99 -11.78
N VAL A 252 0.98 -7.30 -10.48
CA VAL A 252 2.03 -7.07 -9.48
C VAL A 252 3.24 -7.94 -9.77
N GLN A 253 3.05 -9.20 -10.18
CA GLN A 253 4.15 -10.08 -10.58
C GLN A 253 4.91 -9.52 -11.79
N SER A 254 4.22 -9.02 -12.80
CA SER A 254 4.86 -8.39 -13.97
C SER A 254 5.71 -7.17 -13.59
N ALA A 255 5.28 -6.38 -12.60
CA ALA A 255 6.07 -5.28 -12.08
C ALA A 255 7.26 -5.74 -11.24
N LEU A 256 7.08 -6.84 -10.50
CA LEU A 256 8.13 -7.48 -9.69
C LEU A 256 9.23 -8.09 -10.54
N ASP A 257 8.89 -8.67 -11.70
CA ASP A 257 9.84 -9.26 -12.64
C ASP A 257 10.84 -8.22 -13.19
N LEU A 258 10.51 -6.92 -13.11
CA LEU A 258 11.43 -5.82 -13.44
C LEU A 258 12.47 -5.53 -12.34
N VAL A 259 12.27 -6.07 -11.13
CA VAL A 259 13.18 -5.94 -9.98
C VAL A 259 14.11 -7.16 -9.95
N GLU A 260 14.96 -7.30 -10.97
CA GLU A 260 15.83 -8.49 -11.11
C GLU A 260 17.01 -8.53 -10.12
N LYS A 261 17.44 -7.37 -9.61
CA LYS A 261 18.69 -7.23 -8.85
C LYS A 261 18.50 -6.42 -7.56
N PRO A 262 19.31 -6.67 -6.52
CA PRO A 262 19.25 -5.90 -5.27
C PRO A 262 19.34 -4.38 -5.46
N GLU A 263 20.10 -3.91 -6.45
CA GLU A 263 20.23 -2.50 -6.79
C GLU A 263 18.91 -1.88 -7.27
N HIS A 264 18.09 -2.64 -8.01
CA HIS A 264 16.77 -2.19 -8.44
C HIS A 264 15.82 -2.09 -7.23
N ALA A 265 15.89 -3.05 -6.30
CA ALA A 265 15.08 -3.05 -5.10
C ALA A 265 15.40 -1.88 -4.16
N LYS A 266 16.66 -1.42 -4.09
CA LYS A 266 17.04 -0.25 -3.29
C LYS A 266 16.27 1.02 -3.69
N ILE A 267 15.88 1.15 -4.97
CA ILE A 267 15.10 2.28 -5.50
C ILE A 267 13.72 2.38 -4.84
N LEU A 268 13.16 1.26 -4.38
CA LEU A 268 11.83 1.23 -3.77
C LEU A 268 11.76 2.02 -2.45
N LEU A 269 12.90 2.26 -1.80
CA LEU A 269 13.01 3.01 -0.53
C LEU A 269 13.63 4.41 -0.67
N THR A 270 13.89 4.91 -1.88
CA THR A 270 14.47 6.25 -2.07
C THR A 270 13.38 7.32 -2.07
N GLN A 271 13.66 8.50 -1.52
CA GLN A 271 12.69 9.61 -1.48
C GLN A 271 12.52 10.25 -2.86
N ILE A 272 13.61 10.46 -3.62
CA ILE A 272 13.64 11.19 -4.89
C ILE A 272 14.75 10.58 -5.78
N GLU A 273 14.60 10.64 -7.10
CA GLU A 273 15.68 10.53 -8.11
C GLU A 273 16.35 9.15 -8.36
N ILE A 274 15.60 8.14 -8.77
CA ILE A 274 16.15 7.26 -9.82
C ILE A 274 15.03 7.00 -10.81
N GLY A 275 15.13 7.64 -11.98
CA GLY A 275 14.33 7.32 -13.15
C GLY A 275 14.58 5.86 -13.51
N SER A 276 13.75 4.97 -12.96
CA SER A 276 13.70 3.62 -13.47
C SER A 276 12.82 3.68 -14.71
N LYS A 277 13.38 3.31 -15.86
CA LYS A 277 12.58 3.05 -17.07
C LYS A 277 11.56 1.92 -16.87
N THR A 278 11.61 1.25 -15.72
CA THR A 278 10.76 0.14 -15.30
C THR A 278 9.59 0.67 -14.45
N GLN A 279 8.38 0.14 -14.69
CA GLN A 279 7.12 0.48 -14.01
C GLN A 279 7.08 0.01 -12.53
N ILE A 280 8.16 0.22 -11.76
CA ILE A 280 8.22 -0.14 -10.33
C ILE A 280 7.23 0.67 -9.50
N ASP A 281 6.70 1.78 -10.03
CA ASP A 281 5.70 2.62 -9.38
C ASP A 281 4.43 1.84 -9.02
N ARG A 282 4.13 0.72 -9.71
CA ARG A 282 3.00 -0.17 -9.36
C ARG A 282 3.16 -0.87 -8.01
N ILE A 283 4.40 -1.14 -7.58
CA ILE A 283 4.72 -1.84 -6.32
C ILE A 283 5.36 -0.93 -5.28
N ARG A 284 5.65 0.32 -5.66
CA ARG A 284 6.21 1.37 -4.78
C ARG A 284 5.10 2.31 -4.34
N MET A 285 4.88 2.38 -3.04
CA MET A 285 3.94 3.31 -2.40
C MET A 285 4.64 4.56 -1.89
N GLN A 286 3.88 5.65 -1.81
CA GLN A 286 4.32 6.90 -1.23
C GLN A 286 3.36 7.35 -0.12
N GLY A 287 3.90 7.88 0.96
CA GLY A 287 3.11 8.44 2.04
C GLY A 287 3.78 9.61 2.74
N VAL A 288 3.04 10.22 3.66
CA VAL A 288 3.46 11.37 4.47
C VAL A 288 3.68 10.95 5.92
N GLN A 289 4.53 11.68 6.63
CA GLN A 289 4.88 11.42 8.03
C GLN A 289 3.67 11.48 8.98
N ASP A 290 2.81 12.49 8.82
CA ASP A 290 1.58 12.65 9.61
C ASP A 290 0.47 13.09 8.67
N ARG A 291 -0.56 12.25 8.57
CA ARG A 291 -1.68 12.42 7.63
C ARG A 291 -2.70 13.45 8.11
N ASN A 292 -2.67 13.81 9.39
CA ASN A 292 -3.50 14.88 9.94
C ASN A 292 -2.87 16.26 9.77
N ASN A 293 -1.59 16.32 9.38
CA ASN A 293 -0.87 17.56 9.17
C ASN A 293 -0.79 17.91 7.68
N VAL A 294 -1.63 18.85 7.27
CA VAL A 294 -1.72 19.38 5.90
C VAL A 294 -0.36 19.80 5.33
N LYS A 295 0.55 20.33 6.15
CA LYS A 295 1.88 20.76 5.68
C LYS A 295 2.72 19.60 5.18
N HIS A 296 2.53 18.40 5.72
CA HIS A 296 3.31 17.23 5.32
C HIS A 296 3.00 16.75 3.90
N TYR A 297 1.86 17.13 3.33
CA TYR A 297 1.48 16.78 1.96
C TYR A 297 2.20 17.61 0.90
N VAL A 298 2.86 18.71 1.29
CA VAL A 298 3.59 19.61 0.38
C VAL A 298 5.07 19.76 0.72
N ASP A 299 5.51 19.13 1.82
CA ASP A 299 6.88 19.14 2.31
C ASP A 299 7.55 17.80 1.94
N LEU A 300 8.47 17.85 0.98
CA LEU A 300 9.17 16.68 0.45
C LEU A 300 9.94 15.91 1.52
N ASP A 301 10.45 16.60 2.56
CA ASP A 301 11.20 15.98 3.65
C ASP A 301 10.31 15.11 4.55
N LYS A 302 8.99 15.34 4.48
CA LYS A 302 7.96 14.58 5.19
C LYS A 302 7.43 13.41 4.38
N TRP A 303 7.89 13.22 3.15
CA TRP A 303 7.47 12.12 2.29
C TRP A 303 8.38 10.91 2.47
N ALA A 304 7.82 9.74 2.24
CA ALA A 304 8.57 8.50 2.21
C ALA A 304 8.07 7.63 1.05
N SER A 305 9.00 6.86 0.48
CA SER A 305 8.69 5.77 -0.45
C SER A 305 9.03 4.44 0.18
N PHE A 306 8.18 3.45 -0.06
CA PHE A 306 8.30 2.11 0.52
C PHE A 306 7.45 1.11 -0.26
N VAL A 307 7.60 -0.16 0.06
CA VAL A 307 6.72 -1.23 -0.39
C VAL A 307 5.79 -1.58 0.76
N THR A 308 4.59 -2.05 0.45
CA THR A 308 3.53 -2.40 1.40
C THR A 308 2.92 -3.77 1.10
N SER A 309 2.93 -4.20 -0.17
CA SER A 309 2.43 -5.51 -0.60
C SER A 309 3.25 -6.63 0.04
N LYS A 310 2.60 -7.53 0.78
CA LYS A 310 3.27 -8.67 1.44
C LYS A 310 3.80 -9.66 0.40
N LEU A 311 3.11 -9.85 -0.73
CA LEU A 311 3.61 -10.62 -1.87
C LEU A 311 4.97 -10.11 -2.34
N VAL A 312 5.09 -8.80 -2.56
CA VAL A 312 6.35 -8.17 -2.99
C VAL A 312 7.42 -8.30 -1.91
N MET A 313 7.05 -8.11 -0.64
CA MET A 313 7.99 -8.23 0.49
C MET A 313 8.58 -9.62 0.63
N GLN A 314 7.80 -10.68 0.40
CA GLN A 314 8.29 -12.05 0.42
C GLN A 314 9.36 -12.28 -0.66
N HIS A 315 9.15 -11.74 -1.85
CA HIS A 315 10.16 -11.78 -2.92
C HIS A 315 11.41 -10.98 -2.54
N LEU A 316 11.23 -9.77 -2.02
CA LEU A 316 12.34 -8.94 -1.56
C LEU A 316 13.11 -9.60 -0.40
N ALA A 317 12.46 -10.36 0.47
CA ALA A 317 13.13 -11.05 1.59
C ALA A 317 14.06 -12.16 1.10
N ALA A 318 13.79 -12.74 -0.08
CA ALA A 318 14.67 -13.68 -0.74
C ALA A 318 15.87 -13.01 -1.43
N MET A 319 15.74 -11.76 -1.84
CA MET A 319 16.74 -11.02 -2.62
C MET A 319 17.63 -10.09 -1.77
N MET A 320 17.05 -9.46 -0.76
CA MET A 320 17.64 -8.36 -0.02
C MET A 320 18.20 -8.81 1.33
N LYS A 321 19.27 -8.14 1.75
CA LYS A 321 19.85 -8.29 3.09
C LYS A 321 18.93 -7.72 4.17
N PRO A 322 19.07 -8.15 5.44
CA PRO A 322 18.23 -7.67 6.53
C PRO A 322 18.25 -6.14 6.74
N THR A 323 19.36 -5.47 6.40
CA THR A 323 19.50 -4.01 6.50
C THR A 323 18.49 -3.22 5.65
N PHE A 324 18.01 -3.81 4.55
CA PHE A 324 16.92 -3.22 3.75
C PHE A 324 15.63 -3.10 4.57
N PHE A 325 15.28 -4.16 5.30
CA PHE A 325 14.09 -4.22 6.13
C PHE A 325 14.23 -3.39 7.40
N GLU A 326 15.44 -3.29 7.97
CA GLU A 326 15.71 -2.35 9.06
C GLU A 326 15.44 -0.89 8.64
N LYS A 327 15.88 -0.50 7.44
CA LYS A 327 15.57 0.82 6.87
C LYS A 327 14.06 1.00 6.70
N LEU A 328 13.38 -0.01 6.19
CA LEU A 328 11.93 0.03 6.01
C LEU A 328 11.18 0.15 7.35
N MET A 329 11.58 -0.59 8.40
CA MET A 329 11.02 -0.44 9.75
C MET A 329 11.19 0.98 10.27
N ARG A 330 12.35 1.63 10.05
CA ARG A 330 12.57 3.04 10.43
C ARG A 330 11.62 3.98 9.68
N ILE A 331 11.36 3.73 8.40
CA ILE A 331 10.38 4.48 7.60
C ILE A 331 8.97 4.29 8.18
N ALA A 332 8.57 3.05 8.48
CA ALA A 332 7.27 2.72 9.03
C ALA A 332 7.02 3.41 10.39
N LYS A 333 7.99 3.34 11.31
CA LYS A 333 7.96 4.05 12.59
C LYS A 333 7.77 5.55 12.41
N ARG A 334 8.54 6.16 11.51
CA ARG A 334 8.44 7.60 11.23
C ARG A 334 7.04 7.99 10.74
N MET A 335 6.40 7.13 9.95
CA MET A 335 5.06 7.34 9.40
C MET A 335 3.92 6.97 10.35
N ASN A 336 4.24 6.43 11.53
CA ASN A 336 3.26 5.89 12.46
C ASN A 336 2.32 4.88 11.76
N ASP A 337 2.91 3.90 11.06
CA ASP A 337 2.20 2.81 10.39
C ASP A 337 2.66 1.46 10.97
N ASP A 338 1.91 0.98 11.96
CA ASP A 338 2.19 -0.26 12.70
C ASP A 338 2.13 -1.50 11.78
N ARG A 339 1.24 -1.50 10.78
CA ARG A 339 1.12 -2.62 9.86
C ARG A 339 2.34 -2.72 8.98
N LEU A 340 2.75 -1.61 8.37
CA LEU A 340 3.95 -1.56 7.54
C LEU A 340 5.18 -1.97 8.35
N GLU A 341 5.23 -1.57 9.62
CA GLU A 341 6.31 -2.00 10.50
C GLU A 341 6.27 -3.51 10.77
N GLY A 342 5.09 -4.10 10.98
CA GLY A 342 4.90 -5.54 11.11
C GLY A 342 5.33 -6.33 9.86
N VAL A 343 4.94 -5.87 8.67
CA VAL A 343 5.38 -6.47 7.39
C VAL A 343 6.90 -6.33 7.21
N ALA A 344 7.47 -5.20 7.58
CA ALA A 344 8.91 -4.97 7.51
C ALA A 344 9.67 -5.88 8.49
N LEU A 345 9.13 -6.10 9.70
CA LEU A 345 9.67 -7.03 10.67
C LEU A 345 9.66 -8.47 10.16
N GLU A 346 8.54 -8.88 9.54
CA GLU A 346 8.42 -10.20 8.93
C GLU A 346 9.50 -10.40 7.85
N GLY A 347 9.64 -9.43 6.95
CA GLY A 347 10.70 -9.42 5.93
C GLY A 347 12.11 -9.45 6.52
N TYR A 348 12.33 -8.72 7.63
CA TYR A 348 13.60 -8.73 8.36
C TYR A 348 13.95 -10.11 8.91
N PHE A 349 12.99 -10.78 9.55
CA PHE A 349 13.20 -12.11 10.11
C PHE A 349 13.48 -13.14 9.00
N HIS A 350 12.64 -13.19 7.97
CA HIS A 350 12.79 -14.11 6.85
C HIS A 350 14.09 -13.88 6.07
N SER A 351 14.48 -12.61 5.86
CA SER A 351 15.76 -12.28 5.25
C SER A 351 16.93 -12.74 6.13
N SER A 352 16.84 -12.56 7.45
CA SER A 352 17.88 -13.00 8.40
C SER A 352 18.06 -14.51 8.38
N VAL A 353 16.96 -15.26 8.35
CA VAL A 353 16.93 -16.72 8.14
C VAL A 353 17.65 -17.12 6.86
N ARG A 354 17.31 -16.50 5.73
CA ARG A 354 17.90 -16.82 4.41
C ARG A 354 19.38 -16.48 4.30
N HIS A 355 19.81 -15.40 4.96
CA HIS A 355 21.21 -14.97 4.98
C HIS A 355 22.01 -15.63 6.10
N GLN A 356 21.44 -16.63 6.77
CA GLN A 356 22.08 -17.41 7.84
C GLN A 356 22.63 -16.53 8.97
N ARG A 357 21.95 -15.41 9.25
CA ARG A 357 22.29 -14.61 10.43
C ARG A 357 21.90 -15.40 11.68
N PRO A 358 22.74 -15.43 12.72
CA PRO A 358 22.37 -16.06 13.98
C PRO A 358 21.16 -15.35 14.61
N ILE A 359 20.10 -16.11 14.88
CA ILE A 359 18.91 -15.61 15.57
C ILE A 359 18.75 -16.40 16.85
N ARG A 360 18.66 -15.70 17.98
CA ARG A 360 18.32 -16.29 19.28
C ARG A 360 16.83 -16.10 19.50
N VAL A 361 16.11 -17.20 19.71
CA VAL A 361 14.67 -17.21 20.02
C VAL A 361 14.50 -17.72 21.44
N GLU A 362 13.91 -16.91 22.31
CA GLU A 362 13.60 -17.29 23.69
C GLU A 362 12.10 -17.43 23.87
N TYR A 363 11.65 -18.62 24.22
CA TYR A 363 10.23 -18.96 24.28
C TYR A 363 9.79 -19.35 25.69
N CYS A 364 8.50 -19.17 25.94
CA CYS A 364 7.77 -19.70 27.08
C CYS A 364 6.41 -20.24 26.64
N LYS A 365 5.84 -21.14 27.43
CA LYS A 365 4.50 -21.69 27.18
C LYS A 365 3.48 -20.55 27.09
N TYR A 366 2.58 -20.62 26.12
CA TYR A 366 1.42 -19.74 26.09
C TYR A 366 0.40 -20.27 27.10
N ASP A 367 -0.09 -19.38 27.95
CA ASP A 367 -0.95 -19.73 29.07
C ASP A 367 -2.35 -20.18 28.65
N ASN A 368 -2.84 -19.79 27.47
CA ASN A 368 -4.14 -20.15 26.89
C ASN A 368 -5.30 -20.11 27.90
N VAL A 369 -5.34 -19.07 28.74
CA VAL A 369 -6.38 -18.85 29.74
C VAL A 369 -6.92 -17.44 29.66
N ASN A 370 -8.14 -17.25 30.14
CA ASN A 370 -8.66 -15.91 30.36
C ASN A 370 -8.04 -15.31 31.63
N ARG A 371 -7.15 -14.35 31.45
CA ARG A 371 -6.42 -13.72 32.57
C ARG A 371 -7.27 -12.85 33.48
N ARG A 372 -8.51 -12.51 33.08
CA ARG A 372 -9.46 -11.84 33.98
C ARG A 372 -9.97 -12.78 35.06
N THR A 373 -9.96 -14.08 34.80
CA THR A 373 -10.48 -15.12 35.70
C THR A 373 -9.40 -15.99 36.32
N VAL A 374 -8.23 -16.10 35.68
CA VAL A 374 -7.11 -16.95 36.11
C VAL A 374 -5.93 -16.07 36.49
N GLN A 375 -5.49 -16.13 37.76
CA GLN A 375 -4.45 -15.23 38.30
C GLN A 375 -3.03 -15.82 38.25
N ASP A 376 -2.90 -17.14 38.20
CA ASP A 376 -1.65 -17.92 38.18
C ASP A 376 -1.10 -18.17 36.75
N TRP A 377 -1.54 -17.36 35.79
CA TRP A 377 -1.11 -17.48 34.38
C TRP A 377 0.41 -17.38 34.20
N GLU A 378 1.11 -16.63 35.06
CA GLU A 378 2.58 -16.54 35.02
C GLU A 378 3.23 -17.89 35.31
N ASP A 379 2.66 -18.67 36.22
CA ASP A 379 3.18 -19.99 36.57
C ASP A 379 2.99 -20.94 35.38
N ILE A 380 1.86 -20.87 34.67
CA ILE A 380 1.61 -21.63 33.44
C ILE A 380 2.68 -21.32 32.39
N MET A 381 3.01 -20.04 32.19
CA MET A 381 4.04 -19.65 31.21
C MET A 381 5.44 -20.18 31.60
N ARG A 382 5.72 -20.31 32.90
CA ARG A 382 7.01 -20.81 33.43
C ARG A 382 7.16 -22.32 33.38
N GLU A 383 6.07 -23.08 33.17
CA GLU A 383 6.10 -24.55 33.09
C GLU A 383 7.05 -25.06 31.98
N GLU A 384 7.14 -24.35 30.86
CA GLU A 384 8.06 -24.69 29.77
C GLU A 384 8.69 -23.42 29.21
N VAL A 385 9.99 -23.26 29.42
CA VAL A 385 10.80 -22.16 28.90
C VAL A 385 12.04 -22.71 28.20
N GLY A 386 12.54 -22.00 27.21
CA GLY A 386 13.75 -22.42 26.51
C GLY A 386 14.31 -21.38 25.55
N SER A 387 15.46 -21.69 24.99
CA SER A 387 16.13 -20.88 23.98
C SER A 387 16.53 -21.74 22.79
N ILE A 388 16.40 -21.18 21.60
CA ILE A 388 16.77 -21.81 20.33
C ILE A 388 17.79 -20.87 19.66
N GLU A 389 18.94 -21.41 19.29
CA GLU A 389 19.87 -20.74 18.38
C GLU A 389 19.58 -21.21 16.97
N VAL A 390 19.04 -20.30 16.16
CA VAL A 390 18.78 -20.54 14.75
C VAL A 390 20.03 -20.16 13.98
N ASN A 391 20.85 -21.18 13.69
CA ASN A 391 22.08 -21.06 12.93
C ASN A 391 21.83 -21.45 11.48
N GLY A 392 21.18 -20.54 10.72
CA GLY A 392 21.01 -20.64 9.27
C GLY A 392 20.31 -21.89 8.74
N PHE A 393 19.17 -21.71 8.09
CA PHE A 393 18.51 -22.83 7.44
C PHE A 393 19.18 -23.20 6.11
N SER A 394 19.38 -24.50 5.87
CA SER A 394 20.03 -24.96 4.65
C SER A 394 19.08 -24.98 3.45
N LEU A 395 17.78 -25.21 3.70
CA LEU A 395 16.74 -25.32 2.68
C LEU A 395 15.52 -24.45 3.05
N VAL A 396 15.45 -23.25 2.47
CA VAL A 396 14.35 -22.30 2.64
C VAL A 396 13.48 -22.22 1.38
N LYS A 397 12.19 -22.55 1.49
CA LYS A 397 11.23 -22.52 0.37
C LYS A 397 10.12 -21.49 0.57
N CYS A 398 9.67 -20.88 -0.53
CA CYS A 398 8.47 -20.03 -0.57
C CYS A 398 7.54 -20.60 -1.64
N GLU A 399 6.49 -21.31 -1.22
CA GLU A 399 5.60 -22.10 -2.09
C GLU A 399 4.19 -22.14 -1.47
N GLY A 400 3.17 -22.51 -2.26
CA GLY A 400 1.77 -22.54 -1.82
C GLY A 400 1.06 -21.23 -2.14
N GLY A 401 0.60 -21.09 -3.38
CA GLY A 401 -0.10 -19.91 -3.89
C GLY A 401 -1.60 -19.88 -3.58
N SER A 402 -2.13 -20.95 -2.98
CA SER A 402 -3.47 -21.07 -2.41
C SER A 402 -3.42 -21.88 -1.11
N ARG A 403 -4.53 -21.89 -0.35
CA ARG A 403 -4.65 -22.68 0.89
C ARG A 403 -4.47 -24.18 0.64
N GLU A 404 -5.06 -24.71 -0.42
CA GLU A 404 -4.95 -26.12 -0.82
C GLU A 404 -3.51 -26.48 -1.20
N GLU A 405 -2.82 -25.59 -1.93
CA GLU A 405 -1.41 -25.78 -2.25
C GLU A 405 -0.54 -25.74 -0.99
N CYS A 406 -0.83 -24.87 0.00
CA CYS A 406 -0.12 -24.88 1.28
C CYS A 406 -0.27 -26.22 2.00
N VAL A 407 -1.49 -26.78 2.05
CA VAL A 407 -1.74 -28.11 2.64
C VAL A 407 -0.95 -29.19 1.92
N ALA A 408 -0.97 -29.20 0.59
CA ALA A 408 -0.18 -30.15 -0.21
C ALA A 408 1.34 -30.04 0.05
N VAL A 409 1.85 -28.83 0.27
CA VAL A 409 3.24 -28.62 0.70
C VAL A 409 3.49 -29.24 2.07
N MET A 410 2.60 -29.03 3.05
CA MET A 410 2.70 -29.61 4.39
C MET A 410 2.65 -31.15 4.36
N GLU A 411 1.75 -31.74 3.58
CA GLU A 411 1.67 -33.20 3.37
C GLU A 411 2.96 -33.77 2.79
N SER A 412 3.50 -33.12 1.76
CA SER A 412 4.75 -33.51 1.13
C SER A 412 5.94 -33.37 2.08
N TRP A 413 5.96 -32.35 2.94
CA TRP A 413 7.01 -32.15 3.93
C TRP A 413 6.92 -33.16 5.09
N ALA A 414 5.72 -33.41 5.59
CA ALA A 414 5.49 -34.42 6.62
C ALA A 414 5.88 -35.83 6.13
N ALA A 415 5.66 -36.12 4.85
CA ALA A 415 6.11 -37.38 4.23
C ALA A 415 7.63 -37.46 4.05
N ASN A 416 8.31 -36.33 3.85
CA ASN A 416 9.75 -36.26 3.71
C ASN A 416 10.36 -35.10 4.53
N PRO A 417 10.62 -35.33 5.84
CA PRO A 417 11.13 -34.29 6.77
C PRO A 417 12.47 -33.64 6.41
N SER A 418 13.24 -34.18 5.45
CA SER A 418 14.49 -33.57 4.96
C SER A 418 14.30 -32.69 3.73
N LYS A 419 13.07 -32.59 3.19
CA LYS A 419 12.75 -31.80 1.99
C LYS A 419 13.08 -30.32 2.14
N MET A 420 12.89 -29.78 3.34
CA MET A 420 13.19 -28.39 3.68
C MET A 420 13.37 -28.23 5.20
N ASP A 421 13.91 -27.09 5.61
CA ASP A 421 14.04 -26.72 7.02
C ASP A 421 13.17 -25.51 7.39
N TYR A 422 12.84 -24.67 6.41
CA TYR A 422 11.98 -23.50 6.61
C TYR A 422 11.09 -23.27 5.39
N TRP A 423 9.82 -22.98 5.66
CA TRP A 423 8.81 -22.72 4.63
C TRP A 423 8.09 -21.39 4.90
N ILE A 424 7.84 -20.64 3.85
CA ILE A 424 7.04 -19.41 3.84
C ILE A 424 5.87 -19.61 2.87
N PRO A 425 4.61 -19.34 3.27
CA PRO A 425 3.47 -19.39 2.36
C PRO A 425 3.56 -18.30 1.30
N ALA A 426 3.26 -18.63 0.04
CA ALA A 426 3.16 -17.67 -1.06
C ALA A 426 1.74 -17.08 -1.22
N THR A 427 0.93 -17.18 -0.17
CA THR A 427 -0.43 -16.65 -0.05
C THR A 427 -0.65 -16.10 1.36
N ASP A 428 -1.69 -15.30 1.53
CA ASP A 428 -2.22 -15.01 2.87
C ASP A 428 -2.88 -16.26 3.48
N LEU A 429 -2.67 -16.44 4.79
CA LEU A 429 -3.26 -17.51 5.61
C LEU A 429 -4.07 -16.90 6.77
N CYS A 430 -4.84 -15.85 6.50
CA CYS A 430 -5.64 -15.12 7.47
C CYS A 430 -4.81 -14.61 8.66
N GLU A 431 -3.60 -14.13 8.37
CA GLU A 431 -2.60 -13.72 9.36
C GLU A 431 -2.26 -14.79 10.42
N THR A 432 -2.58 -16.06 10.22
CA THR A 432 -2.40 -17.08 11.27
C THR A 432 -0.99 -17.67 11.29
N ILE A 433 -0.37 -17.82 10.13
CA ILE A 433 0.96 -18.40 9.96
C ILE A 433 1.75 -17.58 8.94
N ASP A 434 2.92 -17.11 9.35
CA ASP A 434 3.88 -16.44 8.47
C ASP A 434 4.99 -17.38 7.98
N ALA A 435 5.26 -18.45 8.70
CA ALA A 435 6.22 -19.48 8.30
C ALA A 435 6.06 -20.78 9.08
N VAL A 436 6.66 -21.86 8.58
CA VAL A 436 6.85 -23.11 9.32
C VAL A 436 8.33 -23.45 9.36
N ALA A 437 8.85 -23.64 10.55
CA ALA A 437 10.26 -23.91 10.81
C ALA A 437 10.45 -25.29 11.42
N LYS A 438 11.43 -26.05 10.92
CA LYS A 438 11.88 -27.27 11.58
C LYS A 438 13.00 -26.92 12.57
N TRP A 439 12.67 -26.90 13.85
CA TRP A 439 13.61 -26.55 14.92
C TRP A 439 13.90 -27.71 15.85
N THR A 440 15.11 -27.73 16.38
CA THR A 440 15.50 -28.62 17.48
C THR A 440 15.38 -27.84 18.78
N LEU A 441 14.40 -28.20 19.61
CA LEU A 441 14.21 -27.61 20.92
C LEU A 441 15.18 -28.25 21.95
N PRO A 442 15.39 -27.61 23.12
CA PRO A 442 16.12 -28.20 24.23
C PRO A 442 15.71 -29.66 24.51
N GLY A 443 16.69 -30.53 24.75
CA GLY A 443 16.47 -31.98 24.83
C GLY A 443 16.57 -32.72 23.49
N ASN A 444 17.07 -32.05 22.44
CA ASN A 444 17.28 -32.61 21.10
C ASN A 444 15.99 -33.08 20.41
N GLN A 445 14.86 -32.44 20.74
CA GLN A 445 13.56 -32.78 20.18
C GLN A 445 13.29 -31.92 18.94
N VAL A 446 13.25 -32.55 17.76
CA VAL A 446 12.85 -31.90 16.52
C VAL A 446 11.35 -31.63 16.54
N ARG A 447 10.95 -30.39 16.23
CA ARG A 447 9.55 -29.97 16.08
C ARG A 447 9.36 -29.13 14.83
N PHE A 448 8.16 -29.20 14.26
CA PHE A 448 7.70 -28.30 13.22
C PHE A 448 6.92 -27.17 13.89
N CYS A 449 7.55 -25.99 13.92
CA CYS A 449 7.08 -24.79 14.58
C CYS A 449 6.35 -23.91 13.56
N PHE A 450 5.04 -23.78 13.72
CA PHE A 450 4.20 -22.84 13.01
C PHE A 450 4.40 -21.45 13.62
N LEU A 451 5.02 -20.55 12.88
CA LEU A 451 5.47 -19.25 13.35
C LEU A 451 4.50 -18.16 12.93
N GLN A 452 4.23 -17.26 13.86
CA GLN A 452 3.53 -16.01 13.60
C GLN A 452 4.39 -14.84 14.09
N LEU A 453 4.87 -14.00 13.18
CA LEU A 453 5.72 -12.86 13.48
C LEU A 453 4.85 -11.63 13.74
N THR A 454 4.96 -11.02 14.91
CA THR A 454 4.08 -9.91 15.25
C THR A 454 4.70 -8.92 16.22
N LYS A 455 4.34 -7.65 16.03
CA LYS A 455 4.59 -6.56 16.99
C LYS A 455 3.39 -6.26 17.86
N ALA A 456 2.21 -6.75 17.47
CA ALA A 456 0.97 -6.47 18.17
C ALA A 456 0.95 -7.22 19.51
N THR A 457 0.34 -6.60 20.51
CA THR A 457 0.06 -7.25 21.80
C THR A 457 -1.13 -8.20 21.70
N THR A 458 -1.89 -8.16 20.61
CA THR A 458 -2.99 -9.08 20.34
C THR A 458 -2.97 -9.47 18.87
N HIS A 459 -3.11 -10.77 18.58
CA HIS A 459 -2.95 -11.29 17.23
C HIS A 459 -4.00 -12.34 16.87
N LYS A 460 -4.60 -12.24 15.69
CA LYS A 460 -5.62 -13.19 15.21
C LYS A 460 -5.02 -14.57 14.94
N CYS A 461 -5.59 -15.61 15.52
CA CYS A 461 -5.16 -16.99 15.29
C CYS A 461 -6.39 -17.84 14.91
N ASN A 462 -6.47 -18.20 13.63
CA ASN A 462 -7.54 -19.07 13.16
C ASN A 462 -7.15 -20.53 13.44
N ALA A 463 -7.78 -21.11 14.47
CA ALA A 463 -7.48 -22.47 14.91
C ALA A 463 -7.76 -23.53 13.83
N ASP A 464 -8.74 -23.30 12.93
CA ASP A 464 -9.02 -24.22 11.82
C ASP A 464 -7.91 -24.20 10.77
N VAL A 465 -7.39 -23.01 10.44
CA VAL A 465 -6.23 -22.86 9.52
C VAL A 465 -5.00 -23.51 10.13
N LEU A 466 -4.75 -23.27 11.43
CA LEU A 466 -3.64 -23.88 12.14
C LEU A 466 -3.74 -25.41 12.15
N TRP A 467 -4.91 -25.95 12.48
CA TRP A 467 -5.12 -27.39 12.51
C TRP A 467 -4.96 -28.02 11.13
N GLU A 468 -5.57 -27.45 10.10
CA GLU A 468 -5.50 -27.97 8.73
C GLU A 468 -4.06 -28.10 8.23
N LEU A 469 -3.21 -27.11 8.50
CA LEU A 469 -1.81 -27.14 8.10
C LEU A 469 -0.92 -28.02 9.00
N ALA A 470 -1.27 -28.16 10.28
CA ALA A 470 -0.52 -29.00 11.23
C ALA A 470 -0.89 -30.49 11.14
N GLN A 471 -2.14 -30.80 10.77
CA GLN A 471 -2.69 -32.16 10.74
C GLN A 471 -1.81 -33.15 9.93
N PRO A 472 -1.22 -32.81 8.77
CA PRO A 472 -0.34 -33.72 8.05
C PRO A 472 0.86 -34.21 8.88
N PHE A 473 1.46 -33.36 9.71
CA PHE A 473 2.57 -33.72 10.59
C PHE A 473 2.10 -34.58 11.76
N VAL A 474 0.96 -34.23 12.36
CA VAL A 474 0.34 -34.99 13.46
C VAL A 474 -0.02 -36.41 13.00
N ASN A 475 -0.57 -36.56 11.80
CA ASN A 475 -0.88 -37.87 11.20
C ASN A 475 0.36 -38.75 11.00
N LYS A 476 1.54 -38.12 10.83
CA LYS A 476 2.84 -38.80 10.74
C LYS A 476 3.54 -38.95 12.10
N ARG A 477 2.88 -38.60 13.20
CA ARG A 477 3.41 -38.59 14.57
C ARG A 477 4.65 -37.71 14.73
N LEU A 478 4.73 -36.64 13.93
CA LEU A 478 5.77 -35.63 14.04
C LEU A 478 5.31 -34.57 15.05
N ALA A 479 6.24 -34.11 15.89
CA ALA A 479 5.93 -33.11 16.90
C ALA A 479 5.72 -31.73 16.25
N VAL A 480 4.64 -31.06 16.63
CA VAL A 480 4.28 -29.73 16.14
C VAL A 480 4.09 -28.75 17.29
N CYS A 481 4.35 -27.48 17.04
CA CYS A 481 3.95 -26.40 17.92
C CYS A 481 3.59 -25.14 17.15
N TYR A 482 2.86 -24.25 17.78
CA TYR A 482 2.60 -22.91 17.32
C TYR A 482 3.38 -21.92 18.20
N MET A 483 3.98 -20.91 17.59
CA MET A 483 4.78 -19.91 18.28
C MET A 483 4.51 -18.51 17.73
N ALA A 484 3.96 -17.63 18.58
CA ALA A 484 3.97 -16.20 18.32
C ALA A 484 5.35 -15.63 18.65
N VAL A 485 6.01 -15.02 17.67
CA VAL A 485 7.40 -14.57 17.74
C VAL A 485 7.42 -13.04 17.67
N LEU A 486 7.80 -12.41 18.77
CA LEU A 486 7.87 -10.96 18.93
C LEU A 486 9.34 -10.47 18.82
N PRO A 487 9.60 -9.26 18.32
CA PRO A 487 10.93 -8.69 18.42
C PRO A 487 11.28 -8.46 19.89
N ASP A 488 12.54 -8.65 20.24
CA ASP A 488 13.02 -8.25 21.55
C ASP A 488 12.85 -6.74 21.76
N ASP A 489 12.50 -6.36 22.98
CA ASP A 489 12.35 -4.99 23.42
C ASP A 489 13.16 -4.83 24.71
N PRO A 490 14.17 -3.94 24.73
CA PRO A 490 15.05 -3.78 25.88
C PRO A 490 14.32 -3.23 27.11
N ASP A 491 13.20 -2.55 26.91
CA ASP A 491 12.47 -1.86 27.97
C ASP A 491 11.36 -2.74 28.58
N GLU A 492 10.87 -3.76 27.85
CA GLU A 492 9.74 -4.59 28.29
C GLU A 492 9.74 -6.02 27.70
N ASP A 493 9.47 -7.03 28.53
CA ASP A 493 9.15 -8.38 28.05
C ASP A 493 7.70 -8.46 27.53
N LYS A 494 7.51 -8.12 26.25
CA LYS A 494 6.20 -8.09 25.57
C LYS A 494 5.47 -9.43 25.58
N ARG A 495 6.17 -10.55 25.76
CA ARG A 495 5.54 -11.88 25.87
C ARG A 495 4.53 -11.93 27.01
N LEU A 496 4.78 -11.18 28.08
CA LEU A 496 3.89 -11.11 29.23
C LEU A 496 2.56 -10.41 28.91
N ARG A 497 2.50 -9.51 27.92
CA ARG A 497 1.25 -8.81 27.54
C ARG A 497 0.58 -9.40 26.30
N PHE A 498 1.27 -10.26 25.55
CA PHE A 498 0.79 -10.82 24.31
C PHE A 498 -0.44 -11.72 24.47
N ARG A 499 -1.40 -11.62 23.54
CA ARG A 499 -2.61 -12.45 23.46
C ARG A 499 -2.92 -12.92 22.05
N LEU A 500 -3.50 -14.10 21.95
CA LEU A 500 -4.19 -14.52 20.74
C LEU A 500 -5.59 -13.90 20.68
N ASN A 501 -6.17 -13.89 19.48
CA ASN A 501 -7.57 -13.54 19.24
C ASN A 501 -8.19 -14.66 18.37
N PRO A 502 -9.05 -15.52 18.95
CA PRO A 502 -9.53 -15.50 20.33
C PRO A 502 -8.43 -15.74 21.39
N GLU A 503 -8.58 -15.16 22.58
CA GLU A 503 -7.60 -15.27 23.69
C GLU A 503 -7.37 -16.71 24.13
N VAL A 504 -8.43 -17.52 24.11
CA VAL A 504 -8.42 -18.93 24.45
C VAL A 504 -8.79 -19.74 23.22
N ILE A 505 -7.86 -20.59 22.78
CA ILE A 505 -8.12 -21.60 21.76
C ILE A 505 -8.92 -22.73 22.41
N MET A 506 -10.11 -23.00 21.88
CA MET A 506 -11.03 -24.03 22.38
C MET A 506 -11.05 -25.31 21.54
N GLN A 507 -10.40 -25.31 20.37
CA GLN A 507 -10.44 -26.44 19.45
C GLN A 507 -9.61 -27.61 19.98
N GLN A 508 -10.27 -28.69 20.37
CA GLN A 508 -9.65 -29.83 21.07
C GLN A 508 -8.49 -30.45 20.28
N ASN A 509 -8.63 -30.62 18.96
CA ASN A 509 -7.57 -31.16 18.11
C ASN A 509 -6.28 -30.31 18.16
N VAL A 510 -6.40 -28.99 18.30
CA VAL A 510 -5.24 -28.11 18.49
C VAL A 510 -4.64 -28.33 19.86
N LEU A 511 -5.45 -28.33 20.93
CA LEU A 511 -4.98 -28.47 22.31
C LEU A 511 -4.30 -29.82 22.59
N ASP A 512 -4.78 -30.89 21.99
CA ASP A 512 -4.26 -32.24 22.20
C ASP A 512 -2.93 -32.50 21.47
N HIS A 513 -2.63 -31.73 20.43
CA HIS A 513 -1.55 -32.06 19.48
C HIS A 513 -0.56 -30.94 19.24
N ILE A 514 -0.95 -29.68 19.45
CA ILE A 514 -0.15 -28.50 19.11
C ILE A 514 0.16 -27.74 20.40
N ARG A 515 1.43 -27.76 20.81
CA ARG A 515 1.89 -26.92 21.93
C ARG A 515 1.90 -25.46 21.51
N LEU A 516 1.43 -24.58 22.38
CA LEU A 516 1.35 -23.15 22.13
C LEU A 516 2.46 -22.43 22.88
N TYR A 517 3.19 -21.56 22.19
CA TYR A 517 4.28 -20.77 22.74
C TYR A 517 4.16 -19.30 22.37
N VAL A 518 4.77 -18.46 23.21
CA VAL A 518 5.11 -17.09 22.88
C VAL A 518 6.61 -16.90 23.06
N ALA A 519 7.24 -16.20 22.13
CA ALA A 519 8.67 -16.06 22.07
C ALA A 519 9.09 -14.64 21.73
N ARG A 520 10.33 -14.31 22.08
CA ARG A 520 11.03 -13.12 21.63
C ARG A 520 12.26 -13.51 20.83
N PHE A 521 12.64 -12.71 19.85
CA PHE A 521 13.84 -12.97 19.06
C PHE A 521 14.82 -11.80 19.04
N GLN A 522 16.10 -12.14 18.98
CA GLN A 522 17.22 -11.22 18.76
C GLN A 522 18.04 -11.74 17.58
N VAL A 523 18.33 -10.86 16.62
CA VAL A 523 19.26 -11.15 15.53
C VAL A 523 20.61 -10.57 15.92
N THR A 524 21.69 -11.34 15.77
CA THR A 524 23.02 -10.82 16.04
C THR A 524 23.35 -9.69 15.05
N PRO A 525 23.78 -8.51 15.53
CA PRO A 525 24.13 -7.41 14.65
C PRO A 525 25.24 -7.81 13.67
N GLU A 526 25.15 -7.34 12.42
CA GLU A 526 26.31 -7.39 11.55
C GLU A 526 27.40 -6.48 12.14
N LYS A 527 28.66 -6.94 12.13
CA LYS A 527 29.80 -6.02 12.27
C LYS A 527 29.76 -5.14 11.02
N GLU A 528 29.20 -3.94 11.12
CA GLU A 528 29.16 -3.01 9.99
C GLU A 528 30.58 -2.69 9.51
N ASP A 529 30.81 -2.79 8.20
CA ASP A 529 31.80 -1.95 7.54
C ASP A 529 31.35 -0.50 7.72
N ILE A 530 32.10 0.24 8.52
CA ILE A 530 31.87 1.61 9.01
C ILE A 530 31.71 2.70 7.91
N ASN A 531 31.65 2.34 6.62
CA ASN A 531 31.82 3.31 5.53
C ASN A 531 30.54 3.96 4.97
N ASP A 532 29.33 3.51 5.27
CA ASP A 532 28.10 4.11 4.70
C ASP A 532 27.42 5.16 5.61
N TYR A 533 27.97 5.45 6.80
CA TYR A 533 27.32 6.30 7.80
C TYR A 533 27.51 7.82 7.61
N TRP A 534 28.17 8.31 6.55
CA TRP A 534 28.53 9.73 6.41
C TRP A 534 28.03 10.48 5.18
N LEU A 535 27.12 9.94 4.36
CA LEU A 535 26.72 10.60 3.10
C LEU A 535 25.31 11.20 3.02
N HIS A 536 24.51 11.22 4.08
CA HIS A 536 23.16 11.82 4.03
C HIS A 536 22.80 12.76 5.20
N LEU A 537 23.80 13.42 5.79
CA LEU A 537 23.60 14.64 6.59
C LEU A 537 24.30 15.80 5.90
N LEU A 538 23.71 16.31 4.81
CA LEU A 538 23.82 17.68 4.31
C LEU A 538 22.68 17.96 3.30
#